data_AF-A0A538HSI4-F1
#
_entry.id   AF-A0A538HSI4-F1
#
_cell.length_a   1.000
_cell.length_b   1.000
_cell.length_c   1.000
_cell.angle_alpha   90.00
_cell.angle_beta   90.00
_cell.angle_gamma   90.00
#
_symmetry.space_group_name_H-M   'P 1'
#
loop_
_entity.id
_entity.type
_entity.pdbx_description
1 polymer ?
#
loop_
_entity_poly.entity_id
_entity_poly.type
_entity_poly.pdbx_seq_one_letter_code
_entity_poly.pdbx_strand_id
1 'polypeptide(L)'
;MDACAQCGGEVEERFRFCPWCAAPLRRKYVEFFRAHPRDTGKVLRVSRYVNEDPQVRFSVWDESGRAETAISVDELEAARLAHFLRPPRPARRRTLLDYAAELSARRSSTGSRKTTSS
;
A
#
# COMPACT_ATOMS: atom_id res chain seq x y z
N MET A 1 2.72 -26.66 -16.05
CA MET A 1 1.64 -27.43 -15.41
C MET A 1 2.09 -27.63 -13.99
N ASP A 2 1.25 -27.27 -13.03
CA ASP A 2 1.58 -27.31 -11.61
C ASP A 2 0.69 -28.34 -10.91
N ALA A 3 1.21 -28.97 -9.86
CA ALA A 3 0.42 -29.87 -9.05
C ALA A 3 -0.49 -29.07 -8.10
N CYS A 4 -1.74 -29.48 -7.96
CA CYS A 4 -2.64 -28.90 -6.97
C CYS A 4 -2.08 -29.14 -5.55
N ALA A 5 -1.82 -28.07 -4.79
CA ALA A 5 -1.32 -28.15 -3.42
C ALA A 5 -2.23 -28.94 -2.45
N GLN A 6 -3.49 -29.21 -2.81
CA GLN A 6 -4.43 -29.97 -1.98
C GLN A 6 -4.52 -31.46 -2.34
N CYS A 7 -4.55 -31.82 -3.63
CA CYS A 7 -4.78 -33.21 -4.05
C CYS A 7 -3.67 -33.80 -4.94
N GLY A 8 -2.62 -33.03 -5.26
CA GLY A 8 -1.51 -33.46 -6.11
C GLY A 8 -1.85 -33.66 -7.58
N GLY A 9 -3.12 -33.51 -7.98
CA GLY A 9 -3.54 -33.63 -9.38
C GLY A 9 -2.89 -32.55 -10.24
N GLU A 10 -2.52 -32.89 -11.47
CA GLU A 10 -1.90 -31.96 -12.41
C GLU A 10 -2.92 -30.93 -12.89
N VAL A 11 -2.50 -29.66 -12.90
CA VAL A 11 -3.37 -28.53 -13.25
C VAL A 11 -2.70 -27.59 -14.24
N GLU A 12 -3.46 -27.25 -15.28
CA GLU A 12 -3.07 -26.21 -16.23
C GLU A 12 -3.37 -24.81 -15.68
N GLU A 13 -2.50 -23.84 -16.01
CA GLU A 13 -2.57 -22.47 -15.50
C GLU A 13 -3.90 -21.76 -15.78
N ARG A 14 -4.63 -22.18 -16.83
CA ARG A 14 -5.93 -21.62 -17.23
C ARG A 14 -7.02 -21.85 -16.18
N PHE A 15 -6.89 -22.88 -15.36
CA PHE A 15 -7.90 -23.23 -14.38
C PHE A 15 -7.83 -22.29 -13.17
N ARG A 16 -9.00 -21.85 -12.69
CA ARG A 16 -9.13 -21.05 -11.47
C ARG A 16 -9.34 -21.91 -10.23
N PHE A 17 -9.88 -23.10 -10.43
CA PHE A 17 -10.13 -24.14 -9.44
C PHE A 17 -9.56 -25.46 -9.97
N CYS A 18 -9.05 -26.31 -9.08
CA CYS A 18 -8.55 -27.63 -9.43
C CYS A 18 -9.70 -28.43 -10.05
N PRO A 19 -9.56 -28.99 -11.28
CA PRO A 19 -10.62 -29.77 -11.91
C PRO A 19 -10.91 -31.10 -11.17
N TRP A 20 -9.98 -31.55 -10.32
CA TRP A 20 -10.08 -32.84 -9.62
C TRP A 20 -10.77 -32.72 -8.26
N CYS A 21 -10.47 -31.67 -7.49
CA CYS A 21 -10.94 -31.52 -6.11
C CYS A 21 -11.63 -30.19 -5.81
N ALA A 22 -11.84 -29.35 -6.83
CA ALA A 22 -12.42 -28.01 -6.74
C ALA A 22 -11.65 -27.01 -5.85
N ALA A 23 -10.45 -27.35 -5.37
CA ALA A 23 -9.64 -26.46 -4.57
C ALA A 23 -9.31 -25.16 -5.34
N PRO A 24 -9.47 -23.97 -4.74
CA PRO A 24 -9.15 -22.71 -5.40
C PRO A 24 -7.63 -22.59 -5.61
N LEU A 25 -7.20 -22.46 -6.86
CA LEU A 25 -5.79 -22.45 -7.25
C LEU A 25 -5.16 -21.06 -7.04
N ARG A 26 -5.92 -19.99 -7.33
CA ARG A 26 -5.45 -18.60 -7.24
C ARG A 26 -6.29 -17.80 -6.27
N ARG A 27 -5.86 -17.74 -5.02
CA ARG A 27 -6.49 -16.94 -3.96
C ARG A 27 -6.06 -15.48 -4.09
N LYS A 28 -7.03 -14.58 -3.98
CA LYS A 28 -6.78 -13.14 -4.02
C LYS A 28 -7.81 -12.34 -3.23
N TYR A 29 -7.38 -11.20 -2.70
CA TYR A 29 -8.28 -10.15 -2.26
C TYR A 29 -8.56 -9.19 -3.40
N VAL A 30 -9.76 -8.63 -3.46
CA VAL A 30 -10.15 -7.65 -4.48
C VAL A 30 -10.84 -6.48 -3.80
N GLU A 31 -10.44 -5.27 -4.16
CA GLU A 31 -11.09 -4.04 -3.75
C GLU A 31 -11.28 -3.11 -4.95
N PHE A 32 -12.34 -2.31 -4.91
CA PHE A 32 -12.69 -1.32 -5.91
C PHE A 32 -12.60 0.09 -5.32
N PHE A 33 -11.90 0.97 -6.04
CA PHE A 33 -11.73 2.36 -5.66
C PHE A 33 -12.41 3.23 -6.71
N ARG A 34 -13.27 4.14 -6.22
CA ARG A 34 -13.92 5.14 -7.07
C ARG A 34 -12.87 6.04 -7.69
N ALA A 35 -13.03 6.32 -8.97
CA ALA A 35 -12.17 7.27 -9.65
C ALA A 35 -12.46 8.71 -9.18
N HIS A 36 -11.46 9.58 -9.33
CA HIS A 36 -11.64 11.01 -9.19
C HIS A 36 -12.59 11.52 -10.30
N PRO A 37 -13.37 12.61 -10.10
CA PRO A 37 -14.27 13.14 -11.15
C PRO A 37 -13.62 13.47 -12.50
N ARG A 38 -12.29 13.58 -12.56
CA ARG A 38 -11.53 13.77 -13.82
C ARG A 38 -11.51 12.50 -14.70
N ASP A 39 -11.71 11.34 -14.09
CA ASP A 39 -11.71 10.03 -14.70
C ASP A 39 -13.12 9.41 -14.60
N THR A 40 -14.14 10.21 -14.94
CA THR A 40 -15.55 9.78 -14.88
C THR A 40 -15.77 8.52 -15.71
N GLY A 41 -16.58 7.60 -15.17
CA GLY A 41 -16.87 6.30 -15.78
C GLY A 41 -15.79 5.24 -15.60
N LYS A 42 -14.72 5.55 -14.86
CA LYS A 42 -13.66 4.59 -14.56
C LYS A 42 -13.74 4.09 -13.12
N VAL A 43 -13.26 2.87 -12.90
CA VAL A 43 -13.03 2.31 -11.58
C VAL A 43 -11.64 1.67 -11.51
N LEU A 44 -10.93 1.93 -10.41
CA LEU A 44 -9.69 1.23 -10.13
C LEU A 44 -10.01 -0.05 -9.36
N ARG A 45 -9.73 -1.21 -9.96
CA ARG A 45 -9.80 -2.50 -9.28
C ARG A 45 -8.39 -2.95 -8.89
N VAL A 46 -8.19 -3.17 -7.60
CA VAL A 46 -6.93 -3.70 -7.05
C VAL A 46 -7.15 -5.15 -6.65
N SER A 47 -6.28 -6.04 -7.10
CA SER A 47 -6.29 -7.47 -6.79
C SER A 47 -4.96 -7.88 -6.17
N ARG A 48 -4.97 -8.46 -4.97
CA ARG A 48 -3.77 -8.95 -4.27
C ARG A 48 -3.76 -10.47 -4.26
N TYR A 49 -2.80 -11.09 -4.94
CA TYR A 49 -2.60 -12.53 -4.99
C TYR A 49 -1.71 -12.96 -3.81
N VAL A 50 -2.06 -14.08 -3.17
CA VAL A 50 -1.42 -14.51 -1.90
C VAL A 50 -0.76 -15.90 -1.94
N ASN A 51 -0.74 -16.55 -3.11
CA ASN A 51 -0.21 -17.91 -3.29
C ASN A 51 1.16 -17.88 -4.01
N GLU A 52 1.48 -18.87 -4.86
CA GLU A 52 2.85 -19.15 -5.37
C GLU A 52 3.53 -17.97 -6.09
N ASP A 53 2.78 -16.98 -6.56
CA ASP A 53 3.30 -15.74 -7.16
C ASP A 53 2.60 -14.51 -6.53
N PRO A 54 3.06 -14.05 -5.34
CA PRO A 54 2.47 -12.90 -4.66
C PRO A 54 2.70 -11.61 -5.44
N GLN A 55 1.60 -10.97 -5.84
CA GLN A 55 1.62 -9.71 -6.57
C GLN A 55 0.35 -8.90 -6.32
N VAL A 56 0.46 -7.57 -6.49
CA VAL A 56 -0.68 -6.65 -6.46
C VAL A 56 -0.92 -6.10 -7.86
N ARG A 57 -2.06 -6.47 -8.44
CA ARG A 57 -2.50 -6.02 -9.75
C ARG A 57 -3.44 -4.84 -9.65
N PHE A 58 -3.08 -3.75 -10.30
CA PHE A 58 -3.89 -2.56 -10.52
C PHE A 58 -4.50 -2.65 -11.91
N SER A 59 -5.81 -2.44 -12.02
CA SER A 59 -6.49 -2.45 -13.31
C SER A 59 -7.54 -1.36 -13.36
N VAL A 60 -7.57 -0.61 -14.45
CA VAL A 60 -8.58 0.41 -14.72
C VAL A 60 -9.66 -0.21 -15.59
N TRP A 61 -10.91 -0.07 -15.16
CA TRP A 61 -12.07 -0.61 -15.85
C TRP A 61 -13.00 0.52 -16.27
N ASP A 62 -13.60 0.38 -17.45
CA ASP A 62 -14.64 1.27 -17.95
C ASP A 62 -16.05 0.84 -17.51
N GLU A 63 -17.06 1.66 -17.81
CA GLU A 63 -18.47 1.40 -17.47
C GLU A 63 -19.05 0.17 -18.18
N SER A 64 -18.45 -0.24 -19.31
CA SER A 64 -18.85 -1.46 -20.03
C SER A 64 -18.35 -2.74 -19.35
N GLY A 65 -17.53 -2.60 -18.30
CA GLY A 65 -16.93 -3.73 -17.61
C GLY A 65 -15.71 -4.29 -18.35
N ARG A 66 -15.03 -3.49 -19.16
CA ARG A 66 -13.78 -3.88 -19.82
C ARG A 66 -12.59 -3.29 -19.10
N ALA A 67 -11.53 -4.09 -18.93
CA ALA A 67 -10.25 -3.58 -18.45
C ALA A 67 -9.56 -2.80 -19.57
N GLU A 68 -9.35 -1.49 -19.38
CA GLU A 68 -8.62 -0.65 -20.32
C GLU A 68 -7.11 -0.90 -20.22
N THR A 69 -6.60 -0.98 -19.00
CA THR A 69 -5.18 -1.19 -18.72
C THR A 69 -4.97 -1.89 -17.38
N ALA A 70 -3.83 -2.55 -17.23
CA ALA A 70 -3.44 -3.16 -15.98
C ALA A 70 -1.92 -3.28 -15.84
N ILE A 71 -1.46 -3.14 -14.61
CA ILE A 71 -0.07 -3.40 -14.21
C ILE A 71 -0.06 -4.20 -12.91
N SER A 72 0.93 -5.07 -12.76
CA SER A 72 1.21 -5.77 -11.51
C SER A 72 2.52 -5.27 -10.93
N VAL A 73 2.58 -5.21 -9.60
CA VAL A 73 3.82 -4.96 -8.86
C VAL A 73 4.00 -6.05 -7.82
N ASP A 74 5.26 -6.29 -7.44
CA ASP A 74 5.58 -7.19 -6.34
C ASP A 74 5.22 -6.59 -4.97
N GLU A 75 5.44 -7.36 -3.92
CA GLU A 75 5.14 -6.95 -2.55
C GLU A 75 5.98 -5.75 -2.06
N LEU A 76 7.22 -5.62 -2.52
CA LEU A 76 8.10 -4.52 -2.13
C LEU A 76 7.60 -3.19 -2.69
N GLU A 77 7.29 -3.17 -3.99
CA GLU A 77 6.75 -1.99 -4.66
C GLU A 77 5.32 -1.68 -4.19
N ALA A 78 4.51 -2.70 -3.85
CA ALA A 78 3.20 -2.48 -3.23
C ALA A 78 3.33 -1.79 -1.86
N ALA A 79 4.32 -2.16 -1.04
CA ALA A 79 4.58 -1.50 0.24
C ALA A 79 5.06 -0.05 0.05
N ARG A 80 5.94 0.19 -0.94
CA ARG A 80 6.41 1.54 -1.30
C ARG A 80 5.25 2.43 -1.77
N LEU A 81 4.35 1.90 -2.58
CA LEU A 81 3.14 2.60 -3.01
C LEU A 81 2.22 2.91 -1.84
N ALA A 82 1.98 1.95 -0.94
CA ALA A 82 1.16 2.18 0.25
C ALA A 82 1.72 3.30 1.14
N HIS A 83 3.04 3.43 1.25
CA HIS A 83 3.67 4.55 1.92
C HIS A 83 3.43 5.88 1.19
N PHE A 84 3.61 5.89 -0.14
CA PHE A 84 3.40 7.08 -0.97
C PHE A 84 1.96 7.61 -0.92
N LEU A 85 0.97 6.72 -0.85
CA LEU A 85 -0.45 7.09 -0.79
C LEU A 85 -0.88 7.73 0.53
N ARG A 86 -0.03 7.71 1.57
CA ARG A 86 -0.35 8.36 2.84
C ARG A 86 -0.42 9.88 2.63
N PRO A 87 -1.44 10.57 3.16
CA PRO A 87 -1.48 12.02 3.07
C PRO A 87 -0.22 12.61 3.73
N PRO A 88 0.37 13.67 3.14
CA PRO A 88 1.49 14.35 3.76
C PRO A 88 1.06 14.82 5.14
N ARG A 89 1.92 14.60 6.14
CA ARG A 89 1.66 15.14 7.48
C ARG A 89 1.57 16.66 7.35
N PRO A 90 0.47 17.29 7.80
CA PRO A 90 0.40 18.75 7.79
C PRO A 90 1.60 19.26 8.58
N ALA A 91 2.34 20.20 8.01
CA ALA A 91 3.43 20.86 8.72
C ALA A 91 2.84 21.39 10.03
N ARG A 92 3.35 20.91 11.17
CA ARG A 92 2.93 21.40 12.48
C ARG A 92 3.19 22.91 12.47
N ARG A 93 2.12 23.72 12.42
CA ARG A 93 2.25 25.17 12.54
C ARG A 93 2.88 25.42 13.91
N ARG A 94 4.11 25.91 13.93
CA ARG A 94 4.77 26.32 15.17
C ARG A 94 3.89 27.38 15.80
N THR A 95 3.40 27.07 16.99
CA THR A 95 2.60 27.99 17.78
C THR A 95 3.54 28.96 18.52
N LEU A 96 2.99 30.07 18.99
CA LEU A 96 3.73 30.97 19.89
C LEU A 96 4.21 30.25 21.16
N LEU A 97 3.49 29.23 21.60
CA LEU A 97 3.90 28.37 22.72
C LEU A 97 5.15 27.53 22.38
N ASP A 98 5.23 26.99 21.16
CA ASP A 98 6.43 26.27 20.70
C ASP A 98 7.65 27.23 20.66
N TYR A 99 7.43 28.49 20.25
CA TYR A 99 8.48 29.51 20.22
C TYR A 99 8.93 29.94 21.63
N ALA A 100 7.97 30.14 22.54
CA ALA A 100 8.23 30.49 23.93
C ALA A 100 9.02 29.37 24.65
N ALA A 101 8.66 28.10 24.42
CA ALA A 101 9.36 26.95 24.97
C ALA A 101 10.80 26.83 24.46
N GLU A 102 11.05 27.14 23.20
CA GLU A 102 12.42 27.17 22.64
C GLU A 102 13.26 28.30 23.24
N LEU A 103 12.68 29.49 23.40
CA LEU A 103 13.38 30.63 24.02
C LEU A 103 13.69 30.37 25.50
N SER A 104 12.77 29.74 26.25
CA SER A 104 13.01 29.37 27.64
C SER A 104 14.12 28.33 27.75
N ALA A 105 14.11 27.30 26.89
CA ALA A 105 15.15 26.28 26.88
C ALA A 105 16.55 26.84 26.57
N ARG A 106 16.64 27.81 25.65
CA ARG A 106 17.91 28.51 25.32
C ARG A 106 18.41 29.40 26.46
N ARG A 107 17.52 30.03 27.22
CA ARG A 107 17.88 30.83 28.39
C ARG A 107 18.38 29.96 29.55
N SER A 108 17.79 28.79 29.74
CA SER A 108 18.23 27.83 30.76
C SER A 108 19.62 27.26 30.45
N SER A 109 19.99 27.08 29.19
CA SER A 109 21.32 26.58 28.81
C SER A 109 22.44 27.61 28.91
N THR A 110 22.13 28.91 28.80
CA THR A 110 23.13 29.99 28.95
C THR A 110 23.42 30.37 30.41
N GLY A 111 22.54 30.03 31.35
CA GLY A 111 22.72 30.27 32.79
C GLY A 111 23.64 29.27 33.52
N SER A 112 23.99 28.14 32.89
CA SER A 112 24.83 27.09 33.50
C SER A 112 26.32 27.27 33.20
N ARG A 113 26.84 28.50 33.35
CA ARG A 113 28.29 28.77 33.32
C ARG A 113 28.70 29.43 34.64
N LYS A 114 28.69 28.66 35.74
CA LYS A 114 29.27 29.08 37.04
C LYS A 114 30.69 28.52 37.16
N THR A 115 31.66 29.43 37.00
CA THR A 115 32.85 29.63 37.85
C THR A 115 33.56 28.38 38.37
N THR A 116 34.57 27.91 37.65
CA THR A 116 35.73 27.21 38.23
C THR A 116 36.73 28.25 38.69
N SER A 117 36.87 28.42 40.00
CA SER A 117 38.00 29.10 40.63
C SER A 117 38.03 28.72 42.11
N SER A 118 38.83 27.71 42.45
CA SER A 118 40.05 27.83 43.27
C SER A 118 40.59 26.47 43.66
#